data_AF-A0A5Q4E792-F1
#
_entry.id   AF-A0A5Q4E792-F1
#
_cell.length_a   1.000
_cell.length_b   1.000
_cell.length_c   1.000
_cell.angle_alpha   90.00
_cell.angle_beta   90.00
_cell.angle_gamma   90.00
#
_symmetry.space_group_name_H-M   'P 1'
#
loop_
_entity.id
_entity.type
_entity.pdbx_description
1 polymer ?
#
loop_
_entity_poly.entity_id
_entity_poly.type
_entity_poly.pdbx_seq_one_letter_code
_entity_poly.pdbx_strand_id
1 'polypeptide(L)'
;MNFDKALAPGGQPLPPAPSPRPEGNSSESPSDGQPEFQAGLPIGASPAAPPAAQFLQITLNGDLPLLLPGPNLVEIMKLALGQVVPMFEMAPWVMGLYNWRGDMLWVADLGHFLGLAPWYNQAEATTRHTVVVVKPADSAAQPAAEPLPTLGLVVSAVEAMVSYPAAALQPLPDPTTTPGGPAARIEPGFLPFLQGCCPDRAGQPQLVLDGTALLTAMAQFPAQPG
;
A
#
# COMPACT_ATOMS: atom_id res chain seq x y z
N MET A 1 -38.47 36.73 -20.91
CA MET A 1 -37.54 37.13 -21.98
C MET A 1 -36.34 36.18 -21.91
N ASN A 2 -36.31 35.07 -22.67
CA ASN A 2 -35.76 34.93 -24.03
C ASN A 2 -34.33 35.52 -24.16
N PHE A 3 -33.28 34.80 -24.54
CA PHE A 3 -33.19 33.84 -25.65
C PHE A 3 -32.19 32.68 -25.41
N ASP A 4 -32.68 31.46 -25.62
CA ASP A 4 -32.04 30.36 -26.32
C ASP A 4 -31.11 30.80 -27.47
N LYS A 5 -29.95 30.16 -27.62
CA LYS A 5 -29.53 29.55 -28.90
C LYS A 5 -28.32 28.61 -28.76
N ALA A 6 -28.61 27.32 -28.75
CA ALA A 6 -27.66 26.28 -29.18
C ALA A 6 -27.50 26.28 -30.71
N LEU A 7 -26.38 25.75 -31.19
CA LEU A 7 -26.26 24.66 -32.16
C LEU A 7 -25.06 24.86 -33.11
N ALA A 8 -24.05 24.00 -32.93
CA ALA A 8 -23.00 23.72 -33.89
C ALA A 8 -23.56 22.85 -35.03
N PRO A 9 -23.04 22.97 -36.28
CA PRO A 9 -23.25 21.93 -37.27
C PRO A 9 -21.92 21.39 -37.82
N GLY A 10 -21.91 20.08 -38.11
CA GLY A 10 -21.07 19.54 -39.17
C GLY A 10 -20.15 18.40 -38.78
N GLY A 11 -20.71 17.28 -38.34
CA GLY A 11 -20.05 15.99 -38.56
C GLY A 11 -20.11 15.65 -40.05
N GLN A 12 -18.97 15.25 -40.62
CA GLN A 12 -18.94 14.45 -41.85
C GLN A 12 -18.07 13.20 -41.62
N PRO A 13 -18.50 12.05 -42.16
CA PRO A 13 -18.03 10.72 -41.77
C PRO A 13 -16.69 10.31 -42.40
N LEU A 14 -15.95 9.42 -41.72
CA LEU A 14 -14.81 8.70 -42.26
C LEU A 14 -15.22 7.81 -43.47
N PRO A 15 -14.37 7.67 -44.50
CA PRO A 15 -14.53 6.63 -45.51
C PRO A 15 -14.16 5.23 -44.95
N PRO A 16 -14.78 4.15 -45.49
CA PRO A 16 -14.60 2.78 -45.00
C PRO A 16 -13.25 2.16 -45.42
N ALA A 17 -12.81 1.19 -44.62
CA ALA A 17 -11.64 0.35 -44.87
C ALA A 17 -11.87 -0.64 -46.02
N PRO A 18 -10.85 -0.97 -46.84
CA PRO A 18 -10.94 -2.08 -47.78
C PRO A 18 -10.73 -3.45 -47.09
N SER A 19 -11.68 -4.35 -47.31
CA SER A 19 -11.67 -5.77 -46.93
C SER A 19 -10.58 -6.60 -47.62
N PRO A 20 -10.23 -7.79 -47.08
CA PRO A 20 -9.03 -8.54 -47.45
C PRO A 20 -9.17 -9.35 -48.75
N ARG A 21 -8.05 -9.54 -49.44
CA ARG A 21 -7.91 -10.49 -50.56
C ARG A 21 -7.97 -11.94 -50.04
N PRO A 22 -8.76 -12.83 -50.64
CA PRO A 22 -8.56 -14.28 -50.56
C PRO A 22 -7.65 -14.73 -51.73
N GLU A 23 -7.09 -15.94 -51.62
CA GLU A 23 -6.33 -16.77 -52.61
C GLU A 23 -5.02 -17.22 -51.97
N GLY A 24 -4.63 -18.49 -51.91
CA GLY A 24 -5.18 -19.77 -52.37
C GLY A 24 -4.28 -20.84 -51.74
N ASN A 25 -4.87 -21.89 -51.18
CA ASN A 25 -4.81 -23.25 -51.72
C ASN A 25 -3.39 -23.79 -51.96
N SER A 26 -2.97 -24.78 -51.18
CA SER A 26 -2.96 -26.18 -51.63
C SER A 26 -2.22 -27.08 -50.64
N SER A 27 -2.86 -28.20 -50.36
CA SER A 27 -2.34 -29.38 -49.69
C SER A 27 -1.06 -29.90 -50.34
N GLU A 28 -0.09 -30.29 -49.51
CA GLU A 28 0.81 -31.41 -49.82
C GLU A 28 1.22 -32.11 -48.51
N SER A 29 1.01 -33.41 -48.48
CA SER A 29 1.51 -34.40 -47.53
C SER A 29 1.40 -35.76 -48.25
N PRO A 30 2.12 -36.82 -47.85
CA PRO A 30 3.18 -36.94 -46.85
C PRO A 30 4.44 -37.65 -47.41
N SER A 31 5.55 -37.70 -46.66
CA SER A 31 6.49 -38.83 -46.77
C SER A 31 7.38 -38.94 -45.53
N ASP A 32 7.44 -40.17 -45.04
CA ASP A 32 8.15 -40.68 -43.86
C ASP A 32 9.68 -40.61 -44.01
N GLY A 33 10.38 -40.27 -42.92
CA GLY A 33 11.84 -40.27 -42.85
C GLY A 33 12.41 -39.39 -41.73
N GLN A 34 12.54 -39.94 -40.51
CA GLN A 34 13.45 -39.40 -39.48
C GLN A 34 14.91 -39.52 -39.99
N PRO A 35 15.85 -38.60 -39.68
CA PRO A 35 16.35 -38.48 -38.30
C PRO A 35 16.82 -37.07 -37.85
N GLU A 36 17.18 -36.95 -36.57
CA GLU A 36 18.02 -35.91 -35.92
C GLU A 36 17.48 -34.47 -35.79
N PHE A 37 16.77 -34.19 -34.69
CA PHE A 37 16.69 -32.84 -34.13
C PHE A 37 17.81 -32.62 -33.10
N GLN A 38 18.96 -32.13 -33.56
CA GLN A 38 19.78 -31.19 -32.78
C GLN A 38 19.48 -29.78 -33.29
N ALA A 39 18.74 -28.98 -32.51
CA ALA A 39 18.87 -27.53 -32.49
C ALA A 39 18.05 -26.90 -31.36
N GLY A 40 18.73 -26.22 -30.44
CA GLY A 40 18.16 -25.08 -29.72
C GLY A 40 17.52 -25.40 -28.37
N LEU A 41 18.35 -25.61 -27.35
CA LEU A 41 18.00 -25.11 -26.02
C LEU A 41 17.62 -23.62 -26.16
N PRO A 42 16.45 -23.16 -25.67
CA PRO A 42 16.23 -21.72 -25.56
C PRO A 42 17.31 -21.16 -24.64
N ILE A 43 18.17 -20.31 -25.23
CA ILE A 43 19.15 -19.51 -24.52
C ILE A 43 18.43 -18.74 -23.42
N GLY A 44 18.88 -18.99 -22.18
CA GLY A 44 18.66 -18.20 -20.97
C GLY A 44 17.49 -17.23 -21.00
N ALA A 45 16.31 -17.71 -20.58
CA ALA A 45 15.46 -16.86 -19.77
C ALA A 45 16.27 -16.57 -18.48
N SER A 46 17.02 -15.47 -18.49
CA SER A 46 17.58 -14.89 -17.27
C SER A 46 16.42 -14.85 -16.28
N PRO A 47 16.54 -15.43 -15.07
CA PRO A 47 15.48 -15.33 -14.09
C PRO A 47 15.23 -13.84 -13.89
N ALA A 48 14.08 -13.38 -14.37
CA ALA A 48 13.69 -11.98 -14.24
C ALA A 48 13.82 -11.65 -12.75
N ALA A 49 14.78 -10.78 -12.43
CA ALA A 49 15.03 -10.40 -11.04
C ALA A 49 13.69 -9.98 -10.44
N PRO A 50 13.37 -10.41 -9.20
CA PRO A 50 12.10 -10.10 -8.60
C PRO A 50 11.87 -8.58 -8.64
N PRO A 51 10.67 -8.12 -9.00
CA PRO A 51 10.39 -6.70 -9.13
C PRO A 51 10.68 -5.99 -7.81
N ALA A 52 11.23 -4.78 -7.90
CA ALA A 52 11.45 -3.95 -6.72
C ALA A 52 10.11 -3.63 -6.04
N ALA A 53 10.07 -3.75 -4.72
CA ALA A 53 8.93 -3.40 -3.90
C ALA A 53 8.96 -1.89 -3.58
N GLN A 54 7.80 -1.26 -3.69
CA GLN A 54 7.63 0.17 -3.39
C GLN A 54 7.16 0.36 -1.96
N PHE A 55 7.70 1.36 -1.28
CA PHE A 55 7.36 1.72 0.08
C PHE A 55 7.22 3.23 0.23
N LEU A 56 6.21 3.66 0.97
CA LEU A 56 6.06 5.04 1.39
C LEU A 56 6.87 5.26 2.67
N GLN A 57 7.81 6.19 2.64
CA GLN A 57 8.56 6.61 3.81
C GLN A 57 7.74 7.61 4.62
N ILE A 58 7.52 7.29 5.88
CA ILE A 58 6.76 8.08 6.84
C ILE A 58 7.59 8.28 8.10
N THR A 59 7.27 9.32 8.86
CA THR A 59 7.92 9.59 10.15
C THR A 59 6.85 9.65 11.24
N LEU A 60 7.13 8.99 12.36
CA LEU A 60 6.34 9.07 13.58
C LEU A 60 7.07 9.85 14.66
N ASN A 61 6.29 10.55 15.48
CA ASN A 61 6.76 11.38 16.58
C ASN A 61 7.89 12.37 16.24
N GLY A 62 7.99 12.73 14.95
CA GLY A 62 9.00 13.64 14.42
C GLY A 62 10.36 13.01 14.09
N ASP A 63 10.66 11.80 14.56
CA ASP A 63 12.02 11.25 14.45
C ASP A 63 12.14 9.74 14.23
N LEU A 64 11.03 8.97 14.22
CA LEU A 64 11.05 7.54 13.91
C LEU A 64 10.66 7.28 12.44
N PRO A 65 11.62 6.98 11.54
CA PRO A 65 11.31 6.64 10.16
C PRO A 65 10.78 5.21 10.04
N LEU A 66 9.70 5.07 9.27
CA LEU A 66 9.03 3.82 8.95
C LEU A 66 8.73 3.74 7.46
N LEU A 67 8.58 2.52 6.97
CA LEU A 67 8.24 2.19 5.60
C LEU A 67 6.89 1.48 5.58
N LEU A 68 5.95 2.05 4.84
CA LEU A 68 4.65 1.45 4.61
C LEU A 68 4.62 0.83 3.19
N PRO A 69 4.25 -0.45 3.03
CA PRO A 69 4.17 -1.07 1.71
C PRO A 69 3.22 -0.31 0.77
N GLY A 70 3.71 0.07 -0.40
CA GLY A 70 2.97 0.76 -1.45
C GLY A 70 1.66 0.07 -1.87
N PRO A 71 1.59 -1.27 -1.96
CA PRO A 71 0.34 -1.96 -2.31
C PRO A 71 -0.82 -1.72 -1.34
N ASN A 72 -0.55 -1.34 -0.09
CA ASN A 72 -1.58 -0.97 0.88
C ASN A 72 -2.01 0.49 0.77
N LEU A 73 -1.20 1.35 0.14
CA LEU A 73 -1.43 2.80 0.11
C LEU A 73 -2.56 3.15 -0.87
N VAL A 74 -3.54 3.91 -0.37
CA VAL A 74 -4.63 4.47 -1.19
C VAL A 74 -4.38 5.93 -1.49
N GLU A 75 -4.22 6.74 -0.44
CA GLU A 75 -3.95 8.17 -0.58
C GLU A 75 -3.30 8.76 0.68
N ILE A 76 -2.79 9.98 0.54
CA ILE A 76 -2.27 10.79 1.64
C ILE A 76 -3.09 12.06 1.68
N MET A 77 -3.65 12.39 2.84
CA MET A 77 -4.49 13.58 3.01
C MET A 77 -4.13 14.38 4.26
N LYS A 78 -4.66 15.61 4.33
CA LYS A 78 -4.60 16.44 5.53
C LYS A 78 -5.97 16.46 6.20
N LEU A 79 -6.05 15.93 7.41
CA LEU A 79 -7.29 15.82 8.17
C LEU A 79 -7.25 16.77 9.37
N ALA A 80 -8.32 17.54 9.57
CA ALA A 80 -8.51 18.26 10.82
C ALA A 80 -9.21 17.31 11.82
N LEU A 81 -8.60 17.06 12.98
CA LEU A 81 -9.13 16.08 13.94
C LEU A 81 -10.51 16.44 14.49
N GLY A 82 -10.92 17.71 14.47
CA GLY A 82 -12.29 18.11 14.77
C GLY A 82 -13.35 17.57 13.79
N GLN A 83 -12.95 16.96 12.67
CA GLN A 83 -13.84 16.27 11.73
C GLN A 83 -13.93 14.76 11.98
N VAL A 84 -13.12 14.24 12.91
CA VAL A 84 -13.18 12.83 13.33
C VAL A 84 -14.25 12.71 14.41
N VAL A 85 -15.21 11.83 14.19
CA VAL A 85 -16.22 11.48 15.19
C VAL A 85 -15.60 10.49 16.15
N PRO A 86 -15.39 10.84 17.43
CA PRO A 86 -14.74 9.95 18.39
C PRO A 86 -15.60 8.70 18.62
N MET A 87 -14.93 7.56 18.74
CA MET A 87 -15.57 6.30 19.13
C MET A 87 -15.18 5.96 20.56
N PHE A 88 -16.18 5.74 21.41
CA PHE A 88 -15.98 5.37 22.81
C PHE A 88 -15.73 3.86 22.93
N GLU A 89 -15.14 3.44 24.06
CA GLU A 89 -14.86 2.04 24.40
C GLU A 89 -13.90 1.33 23.42
N MET A 90 -13.18 2.09 22.59
CA MET A 90 -12.14 1.58 21.72
C MET A 90 -10.77 1.64 22.38
N ALA A 91 -9.80 0.94 21.78
CA ALA A 91 -8.40 1.06 22.19
C ALA A 91 -7.92 2.52 22.08
N PRO A 92 -7.03 2.99 22.97
CA PRO A 92 -6.72 4.41 23.15
C PRO A 92 -5.96 5.05 21.96
N TRP A 93 -5.48 4.22 21.03
CA TRP A 93 -4.87 4.65 19.77
C TRP A 93 -5.90 4.81 18.64
N VAL A 94 -7.15 4.36 18.80
CA VAL A 94 -8.25 4.64 17.87
C VAL A 94 -8.79 6.03 18.16
N MET A 95 -8.74 6.91 17.15
CA MET A 95 -9.26 8.27 17.28
C MET A 95 -10.77 8.35 16.97
N GLY A 96 -11.26 7.52 16.05
CA GLY A 96 -12.67 7.47 15.69
C GLY A 96 -12.92 7.23 14.21
N LEU A 97 -14.03 7.78 13.71
CA LEU A 97 -14.48 7.64 12.32
C LEU A 97 -14.44 8.96 11.56
N TYR A 98 -14.09 8.90 10.28
CA TYR A 98 -14.14 10.02 9.36
C TYR A 98 -14.94 9.65 8.11
N ASN A 99 -15.76 10.58 7.62
CA ASN A 99 -16.46 10.42 6.34
C ASN A 99 -15.49 10.64 5.19
N TRP A 100 -15.08 9.55 4.56
CA TRP A 100 -14.16 9.55 3.44
C TRP A 100 -14.91 9.30 2.14
N ARG A 101 -15.25 10.39 1.44
CA ARG A 101 -15.92 10.37 0.11
C ARG A 101 -17.21 9.52 0.07
N GLY A 102 -17.92 9.40 1.19
CA GLY A 102 -19.14 8.60 1.30
C GLY A 102 -18.93 7.23 1.97
N ASP A 103 -17.67 6.83 2.21
CA ASP A 103 -17.30 5.62 2.95
C ASP A 103 -16.82 5.94 4.37
N MET A 104 -16.78 4.90 5.22
CA MET A 104 -16.26 5.00 6.59
C MET A 104 -14.76 4.75 6.62
N LEU A 105 -14.00 5.75 7.09
CA LEU A 105 -12.58 5.64 7.37
C LEU A 105 -12.36 5.60 8.88
N TRP A 106 -11.80 4.50 9.39
CA TRP A 106 -11.30 4.46 10.76
C TRP A 106 -10.05 5.31 10.85
N VAL A 107 -9.93 6.16 11.86
CA VAL A 107 -8.75 7.01 12.06
C VAL A 107 -8.06 6.54 13.33
N ALA A 108 -6.75 6.29 13.22
CA ALA A 108 -5.92 5.80 14.32
C ALA A 108 -4.59 6.55 14.41
N ASP A 109 -4.10 6.69 15.64
CA ASP A 109 -2.76 7.17 15.95
C ASP A 109 -1.75 6.03 15.77
N LEU A 110 -0.94 6.09 14.71
CA LEU A 110 0.06 5.05 14.48
C LEU A 110 1.20 5.10 15.50
N GLY A 111 1.54 6.29 16.02
CA GLY A 111 2.55 6.44 17.05
C GLY A 111 2.12 5.75 18.34
N HIS A 112 0.93 6.08 18.84
CA HIS A 112 0.35 5.45 20.03
C HIS A 112 0.16 3.94 19.81
N PHE A 113 -0.29 3.52 18.62
CA PHE A 113 -0.41 2.11 18.29
C PHE A 113 0.90 1.33 18.45
N LEU A 114 2.05 1.94 18.13
CA LEU A 114 3.37 1.31 18.28
C LEU A 114 4.00 1.51 19.67
N GLY A 115 3.25 2.06 20.64
CA GLY A 115 3.73 2.33 22.00
C GLY A 115 4.48 3.65 22.16
N LEU A 116 4.47 4.53 21.16
CA LEU A 116 5.07 5.86 21.25
C LEU A 116 4.14 6.85 21.94
N ALA A 117 4.66 8.05 22.24
CA ALA A 117 3.85 9.12 22.81
C ALA A 117 2.66 9.46 21.89
N PRO A 118 1.43 9.56 22.42
CA PRO A 118 0.24 9.90 21.63
C PRO A 118 0.32 11.26 20.95
N TRP A 119 -0.44 11.44 19.86
CA TRP A 119 -0.46 12.65 19.04
C TRP A 119 -0.78 13.92 19.85
N TYR A 120 -1.66 13.83 20.86
CA TYR A 120 -2.07 14.98 21.67
C TYR A 120 -1.02 15.39 22.70
N ASN A 121 -0.01 14.55 22.96
CA ASN A 121 1.14 14.86 23.82
C ASN A 121 2.30 15.48 23.03
N GLN A 122 2.17 15.62 21.71
CA GLN A 122 3.19 16.26 20.88
C GLN A 122 3.16 17.78 21.12
N ALA A 123 4.35 18.39 21.26
CA ALA A 123 4.49 19.82 21.53
C ALA A 123 3.90 20.73 20.43
N GLU A 124 3.66 20.18 19.24
CA GLU A 124 3.09 20.90 18.11
C GLU A 124 1.59 20.63 17.99
N ALA A 125 0.78 21.54 18.54
CA ALA A 125 -0.66 21.56 18.33
C ALA A 125 -0.99 22.00 16.90
N THR A 126 -0.78 21.10 15.92
CA THR A 126 -1.23 21.34 14.55
C THR A 126 -2.74 21.16 14.45
N THR A 127 -3.39 22.03 13.70
CA THR A 127 -4.83 21.93 13.42
C THR A 127 -5.14 20.90 12.32
N ARG A 128 -4.11 20.47 11.57
CA ARG A 128 -4.21 19.49 10.49
C ARG A 128 -3.10 18.46 10.58
N HIS A 129 -3.49 17.20 10.61
CA HIS A 129 -2.60 16.06 10.68
C HIS A 129 -2.47 15.39 9.33
N THR A 130 -1.31 14.80 9.07
CA THR A 130 -1.09 13.96 7.90
C THR A 130 -1.72 12.61 8.16
N VAL A 131 -2.59 12.17 7.26
CA VAL A 131 -3.26 10.87 7.34
C VAL A 131 -2.91 10.07 6.10
N VAL A 132 -2.37 8.88 6.32
CA VAL A 132 -2.08 7.91 5.27
C VAL A 132 -3.20 6.88 5.26
N VAL A 133 -3.94 6.82 4.15
CA VAL A 133 -5.05 5.87 3.98
C VAL A 133 -4.50 4.56 3.47
N VAL A 134 -4.81 3.49 4.21
CA VAL A 134 -4.39 2.13 3.90
C VAL A 134 -5.58 1.20 3.76
N LYS A 135 -5.46 0.29 2.80
CA LYS A 135 -6.40 -0.81 2.55
C LYS A 135 -5.63 -2.13 2.43
N PRO A 136 -6.30 -3.29 2.49
CA PRO A 136 -5.65 -4.56 2.21
C PRO A 136 -5.05 -4.52 0.80
N ALA A 137 -3.85 -5.06 0.65
CA ALA A 137 -3.26 -5.18 -0.68
C ALA A 137 -4.18 -6.06 -1.54
N ASP A 138 -4.41 -5.66 -2.79
CA ASP A 138 -5.14 -6.44 -3.79
C ASP A 138 -4.33 -7.71 -4.18
N SER A 139 -4.17 -8.65 -3.24
CA SER A 139 -3.64 -9.99 -3.51
C SER A 139 -4.82 -10.94 -3.69
N ALA A 140 -4.81 -11.61 -4.85
CA ALA A 140 -5.91 -12.38 -5.41
C ALA A 140 -6.58 -13.37 -4.44
N ALA A 141 -7.91 -13.31 -4.44
CA ALA A 141 -8.81 -14.43 -4.18
C ALA A 141 -8.60 -15.23 -2.88
N GLN A 142 -9.04 -14.67 -1.76
CA GLN A 142 -9.54 -15.48 -0.65
C GLN A 142 -11.04 -15.21 -0.46
N PRO A 143 -11.93 -16.11 -0.94
CA PRO A 143 -13.35 -16.00 -0.72
C PRO A 143 -13.68 -16.60 0.67
N ALA A 144 -13.60 -15.81 1.75
CA ALA A 144 -14.17 -16.21 3.05
C ALA A 144 -14.12 -15.15 4.17
N ALA A 145 -13.38 -14.05 4.04
CA ALA A 145 -13.29 -13.05 5.11
C ALA A 145 -14.14 -11.83 4.79
N GLU A 146 -14.86 -11.32 5.81
CA GLU A 146 -15.46 -9.98 5.78
C GLU A 146 -14.42 -8.95 5.29
N PRO A 147 -14.82 -7.97 4.48
CA PRO A 147 -13.88 -6.97 3.97
C PRO A 147 -13.24 -6.23 5.14
N LEU A 148 -11.91 -6.26 5.20
CA LEU A 148 -11.15 -5.51 6.21
C LEU A 148 -11.47 -4.01 6.07
N PRO A 149 -11.56 -3.28 7.19
CA PRO A 149 -11.88 -1.85 7.17
C PRO A 149 -10.81 -1.05 6.42
N THR A 150 -11.16 0.14 5.92
CA THR A 150 -10.15 1.11 5.48
C THR A 150 -9.67 1.91 6.67
N LEU A 151 -8.36 2.08 6.81
CA LEU A 151 -7.72 2.73 7.95
C LEU A 151 -6.97 3.98 7.52
N GLY A 152 -7.16 5.06 8.24
CA GLY A 152 -6.41 6.31 8.16
C GLY A 152 -5.41 6.36 9.30
N LEU A 153 -4.13 6.23 8.98
CA LEU A 153 -3.03 6.28 9.93
C LEU A 153 -2.55 7.72 10.08
N VAL A 154 -2.69 8.29 11.26
CA VAL A 154 -2.11 9.59 11.58
C VAL A 154 -0.61 9.44 11.77
N VAL A 155 0.16 10.22 11.02
CA VAL A 155 1.63 10.25 11.02
C VAL A 155 2.13 11.68 11.16
N SER A 156 3.38 11.86 11.59
CA SER A 156 3.99 13.19 11.67
C SER A 156 4.26 13.74 10.28
N ALA A 157 4.96 12.97 9.45
CA ALA A 157 5.34 13.37 8.10
C ALA A 157 5.29 12.21 7.11
N VAL A 158 5.17 12.56 5.84
CA VAL A 158 5.36 11.67 4.71
C VAL A 158 6.48 12.27 3.86
N GLU A 159 7.50 11.48 3.59
CA GLU A 159 8.73 11.95 2.94
C GLU A 159 8.69 11.67 1.43
N ALA A 160 8.82 10.38 1.05
CA ALA A 160 8.92 9.99 -0.35
C ALA A 160 8.47 8.53 -0.58
N MET A 161 8.14 8.21 -1.82
CA MET A 161 8.04 6.84 -2.28
C MET A 161 9.43 6.33 -2.65
N VAL A 162 9.85 5.21 -2.07
CA VAL A 162 11.15 4.58 -2.31
C VAL A 162 10.97 3.16 -2.82
N SER A 163 11.91 2.69 -3.64
CA SER A 163 11.90 1.32 -4.17
C SER A 163 13.06 0.54 -3.61
N TYR A 164 12.77 -0.62 -3.03
CA TYR A 164 13.77 -1.58 -2.55
C TYR A 164 13.71 -2.86 -3.39
N PRO A 165 14.85 -3.47 -3.72
CA PRO A 165 14.82 -4.80 -4.31
C PRO A 165 14.17 -5.78 -3.31
N ALA A 166 13.44 -6.79 -3.79
CA ALA A 166 12.76 -7.75 -2.91
C ALA A 166 13.71 -8.43 -1.90
N ALA A 167 15.00 -8.58 -2.27
CA ALA A 167 16.03 -9.15 -1.42
C ALA A 167 16.59 -8.19 -0.33
N ALA A 168 16.18 -6.91 -0.31
CA ALA A 168 16.63 -5.94 0.69
C ALA A 168 15.78 -5.96 1.98
N LEU A 169 14.63 -6.64 1.99
CA LEU A 169 13.87 -6.86 3.21
C LEU A 169 14.65 -7.84 4.10
N GLN A 170 15.10 -7.35 5.25
CA GLN A 170 15.78 -8.14 6.27
C GLN A 170 14.83 -8.41 7.44
N PRO A 171 15.04 -9.51 8.19
CA PRO A 171 14.32 -9.74 9.43
C PRO A 171 14.52 -8.57 10.40
N LEU A 172 13.53 -8.35 11.27
CA LEU A 172 13.62 -7.31 12.28
C LEU A 172 14.89 -7.53 13.13
N PRO A 173 15.75 -6.50 13.30
CA PRO A 173 16.93 -6.63 14.12
C PRO A 173 16.55 -6.85 15.58
N ASP A 174 17.26 -7.75 16.25
CA ASP A 174 17.01 -8.09 17.64
C ASP A 174 17.29 -6.85 18.52
N PRO A 175 16.32 -6.36 19.31
CA PRO A 175 16.46 -5.11 20.07
C PRO A 175 17.60 -5.18 21.10
N THR A 176 18.02 -6.38 21.48
CA THR A 176 19.16 -6.64 22.36
C THR A 176 20.51 -6.41 21.70
N THR A 177 20.59 -6.57 20.37
CA THR A 177 21.84 -6.50 19.60
C THR A 177 22.16 -5.10 19.09
N THR A 178 21.14 -4.26 18.91
CA THR A 178 21.30 -2.85 18.50
C THR A 178 20.57 -1.92 19.47
N PRO A 179 21.16 -1.65 20.66
CA PRO A 179 20.59 -0.72 21.61
C PRO A 179 20.44 0.68 20.99
N GLY A 180 19.24 1.23 21.02
CA GLY A 180 18.94 2.56 20.45
C GLY A 180 18.57 2.58 18.96
N GLY A 181 18.55 1.42 18.29
CA GLY A 181 17.98 1.30 16.95
C GLY A 181 16.47 1.55 16.92
N PRO A 182 15.87 1.76 15.74
CA PRO A 182 14.45 2.08 15.62
C PRO A 182 13.53 0.98 16.16
N ALA A 183 13.93 -0.29 16.05
CA ALA A 183 13.18 -1.43 16.62
C ALA A 183 13.11 -1.38 18.16
N ALA A 184 14.15 -0.87 18.83
CA ALA A 184 14.19 -0.78 20.29
C ALA A 184 13.28 0.32 20.87
N ARG A 185 12.75 1.21 20.01
CA ARG A 185 11.81 2.27 20.39
C ARG A 185 10.35 1.82 20.32
N ILE A 186 10.09 0.67 19.69
CA ILE A 186 8.75 0.09 19.58
C ILE A 186 8.57 -0.91 20.72
N GLU A 187 7.40 -0.86 21.35
CA GLU A 187 7.05 -1.81 22.41
C GLU A 187 7.04 -3.26 21.87
N PRO A 188 7.64 -4.26 22.55
CA PRO A 188 7.79 -5.62 22.03
C PRO A 188 6.47 -6.31 21.65
N GLY A 189 5.35 -5.90 22.25
CA GLY A 189 4.02 -6.39 21.90
C GLY A 189 3.57 -6.03 20.46
N PHE A 190 4.19 -5.03 19.83
CA PHE A 190 3.83 -4.56 18.49
C PHE A 190 4.75 -5.06 17.38
N LEU A 191 5.76 -5.88 17.70
CA LEU A 191 6.62 -6.50 16.70
C LEU A 191 5.88 -7.32 15.63
N PRO A 192 4.74 -8.00 15.93
CA PRO A 192 3.96 -8.69 14.90
C PRO A 192 3.38 -7.78 13.81
N PHE A 193 3.34 -6.46 14.03
CA PHE A 193 2.91 -5.47 13.04
C PHE A 193 4.06 -4.96 12.17
N LEU A 194 5.27 -5.50 12.34
CA LEU A 194 6.44 -5.19 11.53
C LEU A 194 6.78 -6.39 10.66
N GLN A 195 6.91 -6.17 9.36
CA GLN A 195 7.31 -7.20 8.40
C GLN A 195 8.82 -7.44 8.41
N GLY A 196 9.61 -6.44 8.82
CA GLY A 196 11.07 -6.49 8.85
C GLY A 196 11.70 -5.10 8.82
N CYS A 197 12.91 -5.01 8.28
CA CYS A 197 13.59 -3.73 8.04
C CYS A 197 14.24 -3.68 6.66
N CYS A 198 14.38 -2.48 6.11
CA CYS A 198 15.19 -2.21 4.92
C CYS A 198 16.24 -1.14 5.24
N PRO A 199 17.50 -1.31 4.84
CA PRO A 199 18.53 -0.29 5.04
C PRO A 199 18.23 0.94 4.18
N ASP A 200 18.33 2.14 4.76
CA ASP A 200 18.24 3.40 4.02
C ASP A 200 19.50 3.65 3.16
N ARG A 201 19.57 4.83 2.53
CA ARG A 201 20.74 5.23 1.72
C ARG A 201 22.02 5.36 2.55
N ALA A 202 21.93 5.63 3.85
CA ALA A 202 23.04 5.70 4.79
C ALA A 202 23.35 4.34 5.44
N GLY A 203 22.63 3.28 5.10
CA GLY A 203 22.76 1.94 5.69
C GLY A 203 22.09 1.77 7.06
N GLN A 204 21.28 2.73 7.51
CA GLN A 204 20.51 2.65 8.74
C GLN A 204 19.23 1.83 8.54
N PRO A 205 18.87 0.92 9.46
CA PRO A 205 17.67 0.12 9.31
C PRO A 205 16.41 0.99 9.40
N GLN A 206 15.51 0.91 8.43
CA GLN A 206 14.17 1.48 8.49
C GLN A 206 13.16 0.36 8.64
N LEU A 207 12.24 0.50 9.58
CA LEU A 207 11.26 -0.53 9.90
C LEU A 207 10.15 -0.58 8.85
N VAL A 208 9.77 -1.78 8.44
CA VAL A 208 8.68 -1.99 7.48
C VAL A 208 7.44 -2.44 8.23
N LEU A 209 6.34 -1.71 8.06
CA LEU A 209 5.04 -2.05 8.63
C LEU A 209 4.37 -3.17 7.83
N ASP A 210 3.70 -4.08 8.52
CA ASP A 210 2.75 -5.01 7.90
C ASP A 210 1.36 -4.37 7.89
N GLY A 211 1.00 -3.79 6.74
CA GLY A 211 -0.31 -3.16 6.54
C GLY A 211 -1.48 -4.15 6.72
N THR A 212 -1.29 -5.43 6.43
CA THR A 212 -2.35 -6.44 6.58
C THR A 212 -2.55 -6.80 8.04
N ALA A 213 -1.46 -6.96 8.80
CA ALA A 213 -1.53 -7.21 10.24
C ALA A 213 -2.21 -6.04 10.97
N LEU A 214 -1.90 -4.79 10.61
CA LEU A 214 -2.54 -3.59 11.15
C LEU A 214 -4.06 -3.59 10.92
N LEU A 215 -4.47 -3.85 9.68
CA LEU A 215 -5.88 -3.89 9.29
C LEU A 215 -6.63 -5.05 9.97
N THR A 216 -5.97 -6.19 10.11
CA THR A 216 -6.53 -7.36 10.79
C THR A 216 -6.72 -7.12 12.28
N ALA A 217 -5.76 -6.49 12.94
CA ALA A 217 -5.91 -6.09 14.34
C ALA A 217 -7.10 -5.15 14.51
N MET A 218 -7.24 -4.13 13.66
CA MET A 218 -8.40 -3.22 13.67
C MET A 218 -9.74 -3.96 13.58
N ALA A 219 -9.86 -4.95 12.70
CA ALA A 219 -11.08 -5.73 12.55
C ALA A 219 -11.41 -6.59 13.80
N GLN A 220 -10.40 -6.90 14.62
CA GLN A 220 -10.52 -7.73 15.82
C GLN A 220 -10.71 -6.94 17.12
N PHE A 221 -10.72 -5.61 17.09
CA PHE A 221 -11.03 -4.78 18.25
C PHE A 221 -12.51 -4.34 18.24
N PRO A 222 -13.47 -5.15 18.71
CA PRO A 222 -14.63 -4.59 19.40
C PRO A 222 -14.22 -4.20 20.83
N ALA A 223 -15.03 -3.34 21.45
CA ALA A 223 -14.88 -2.89 22.83
C ALA A 223 -14.46 -4.02 23.78
N GLN A 224 -13.31 -3.85 24.43
CA GLN A 224 -12.92 -4.73 25.54
C GLN A 224 -14.00 -4.58 26.62
N PRO A 225 -14.65 -5.65 27.11
CA PRO A 225 -15.47 -5.55 28.30
C PRO A 225 -14.54 -5.18 29.46
N GLY A 226 -14.87 -4.07 30.13
CA GLY A 226 -14.17 -3.60 31.32
C GLY A 226 -14.29 -4.52 32.53
#